data_AF-A0A9J6G5J3-F1
#
_entry.id   AF-A0A9J6G5J3-F1
#
_cell.length_a   1.000
_cell.length_b   1.000
_cell.length_c   1.000
_cell.angle_alpha   90.00
_cell.angle_beta   90.00
_cell.angle_gamma   90.00
#
_symmetry.space_group_name_H-M   'P 1'
#
loop_
_entity.id
_entity.type
_entity.pdbx_description
1 polymer ?
#
loop_
_entity_poly.entity_id
_entity_poly.type
_entity_poly.pdbx_seq_one_letter_code
_entity_poly.pdbx_strand_id
1 'polypeptide(L)'
;MDEEILELLTNSDSNENRNDEAAQLNGLSSEDSPIPQIRMCLPTGASRRLSVSLHSRTCATTTRFLLFAALKEPTQRRWNRVTHISLALSCFIILLFGIGGYVSFHDFSQGDLFENYCKNDDLANAARLLFTLTIMLTFPIECFVTREVLDNAFFVTRFPSNLARHVIMTLFIVLTTFAFSTLTDCLGVVLELNGVLAAIPLAYILPAATYLRLENGPLLSWAKFPALMLAVCGAAVAICGTVVAVIDINAGVSCSHGADMPYCDFPTTNVTK
;
A
#
# COMPACT_ATOMS: atom_id res chain seq x y z
N MET A 1 25.50 -0.89 52.02
CA MET A 1 26.14 -2.22 51.93
C MET A 1 25.39 -3.09 50.92
N ASP A 2 24.91 -2.51 49.81
CA ASP A 2 24.32 -3.24 48.69
C ASP A 2 24.54 -2.41 47.41
N GLU A 3 25.81 -2.17 47.07
CA GLU A 3 26.22 -1.61 45.76
C GLU A 3 27.35 -2.44 45.11
N GLU A 4 27.77 -3.55 45.74
CA GLU A 4 28.92 -4.36 45.30
C GLU A 4 28.51 -5.74 44.74
N ILE A 5 27.21 -6.07 44.73
CA ILE A 5 26.69 -7.38 44.29
C ILE A 5 26.12 -7.36 42.86
N LEU A 6 25.87 -6.17 42.26
CA LEU A 6 25.28 -6.07 40.92
C LEU A 6 26.32 -5.97 39.77
N GLU A 7 27.59 -5.70 40.07
CA GLU A 7 28.68 -5.68 39.06
C GLU A 7 29.29 -7.07 38.76
N LEU A 8 28.98 -8.09 39.56
CA LEU A 8 29.53 -9.45 39.37
C LEU A 8 28.67 -10.36 38.46
N LEU A 9 27.46 -9.95 38.07
CA LEU A 9 26.59 -10.72 37.17
C LEU A 9 26.64 -10.27 35.71
N THR A 10 27.27 -9.14 35.39
CA THR A 10 27.37 -8.60 34.02
C THR A 10 28.63 -9.04 33.27
N ASN A 11 29.59 -9.69 33.93
CA ASN A 11 30.87 -10.07 33.33
C ASN A 11 31.00 -11.55 32.90
N SER A 12 30.05 -12.43 33.22
CA SER A 12 30.20 -13.89 33.00
C SER A 12 29.52 -14.45 31.73
N ASP A 13 28.70 -13.67 31.02
CA ASP A 13 27.87 -14.20 29.90
C ASP A 13 28.40 -13.86 28.50
N SER A 14 29.60 -13.26 28.41
CA SER A 14 30.15 -12.69 27.16
C SER A 14 31.08 -13.62 26.36
N ASN A 15 31.35 -14.85 26.85
CA ASN A 15 32.43 -15.69 26.31
C ASN A 15 32.06 -17.10 25.80
N GLU A 16 30.83 -17.60 25.94
CA GLU A 16 30.53 -19.03 25.66
C GLU A 16 29.87 -19.33 24.29
N ASN A 17 29.26 -18.37 23.58
CA ASN A 17 28.40 -18.70 22.41
C ASN A 17 28.99 -18.35 21.03
N ARG A 18 30.33 -18.24 20.89
CA ARG A 18 30.98 -17.78 19.64
C ARG A 18 31.43 -18.89 18.68
N ASN A 19 31.25 -20.18 18.98
CA ASN A 19 31.99 -21.24 18.29
C ASN A 19 31.19 -22.33 17.51
N ASP A 20 29.86 -22.35 17.49
CA ASP A 20 29.11 -23.51 16.94
C ASP A 20 28.36 -23.29 15.60
N GLU A 21 28.59 -22.17 14.90
CA GLU A 21 27.86 -21.82 13.66
C GLU A 21 28.53 -22.24 12.33
N ALA A 22 29.52 -23.16 12.35
CA ALA A 22 30.38 -23.40 11.19
C ALA A 22 30.43 -24.85 10.65
N ALA A 23 29.35 -25.63 10.70
CA ALA A 23 29.28 -26.91 9.97
C ALA A 23 27.85 -27.47 9.86
N GLN A 24 27.11 -27.10 8.81
CA GLN A 24 26.20 -27.98 8.06
C GLN A 24 25.37 -27.17 7.04
N LEU A 25 26.09 -26.62 6.06
CA LEU A 25 25.57 -26.45 4.70
C LEU A 25 25.83 -27.75 3.94
N ASN A 26 24.85 -28.25 3.16
CA ASN A 26 24.98 -28.94 1.85
C ASN A 26 24.09 -30.19 1.70
N GLY A 27 23.14 -30.11 0.76
CA GLY A 27 22.31 -31.21 0.24
C GLY A 27 20.82 -30.92 0.44
N LEU A 28 19.93 -30.77 -0.54
CA LEU A 28 19.95 -31.06 -1.97
C LEU A 28 19.16 -29.99 -2.78
N SER A 29 19.65 -29.72 -3.98
CA SER A 29 18.98 -29.10 -5.15
C SER A 29 17.90 -30.07 -5.70
N SER A 30 16.71 -29.67 -6.16
CA SER A 30 16.30 -29.23 -7.52
C SER A 30 14.75 -29.43 -7.56
N GLU A 31 13.89 -28.64 -8.24
CA GLU A 31 13.43 -28.85 -9.64
C GLU A 31 12.45 -27.72 -10.08
N ASP A 32 12.47 -27.39 -11.38
CA ASP A 32 11.85 -26.26 -12.11
C ASP A 32 10.37 -26.42 -12.51
N SER A 33 9.60 -25.29 -12.60
CA SER A 33 8.67 -24.91 -13.73
C SER A 33 7.72 -23.71 -13.39
N PRO A 34 7.18 -22.94 -14.38
CA PRO A 34 7.18 -21.47 -14.37
C PRO A 34 5.83 -20.78 -14.04
N ILE A 35 5.89 -19.61 -13.38
CA ILE A 35 4.77 -18.63 -13.18
C ILE A 35 5.36 -17.20 -13.29
N PRO A 36 4.69 -16.21 -13.91
CA PRO A 36 5.31 -15.01 -14.45
C PRO A 36 5.86 -14.07 -13.36
N GLN A 37 7.07 -13.57 -13.63
CA GLN A 37 7.93 -12.82 -12.72
C GLN A 37 7.57 -11.33 -12.71
N ILE A 38 6.99 -10.84 -11.60
CA ILE A 38 7.10 -9.43 -11.21
C ILE A 38 8.50 -9.24 -10.61
N ARG A 39 9.47 -8.98 -11.50
CA ARG A 39 10.88 -8.78 -11.14
C ARG A 39 11.08 -7.39 -10.55
N MET A 40 11.06 -7.30 -9.22
CA MET A 40 11.55 -6.15 -8.47
C MET A 40 13.08 -6.06 -8.63
N CYS A 41 13.57 -5.04 -9.31
CA CYS A 41 15.00 -4.74 -9.43
C CYS A 41 15.60 -4.42 -8.04
N LEU A 42 16.31 -5.38 -7.45
CA LEU A 42 17.35 -5.09 -6.46
C LEU A 42 18.67 -5.71 -6.94
N PRO A 43 19.80 -4.97 -6.86
CA PRO A 43 21.10 -5.51 -7.19
C PRO A 43 21.55 -6.52 -6.14
N THR A 44 22.37 -7.43 -6.63
CA THR A 44 22.94 -8.63 -6.03
C THR A 44 23.74 -8.40 -4.75
N GLY A 45 23.62 -9.35 -3.82
CA GLY A 45 24.66 -9.63 -2.82
C GLY A 45 24.14 -9.83 -1.40
N ALA A 46 23.94 -11.11 -1.03
CA ALA A 46 24.01 -11.64 0.34
C ALA A 46 23.13 -10.99 1.43
N SER A 47 21.92 -11.52 1.62
CA SER A 47 21.42 -11.98 2.94
C SER A 47 19.95 -12.41 2.86
N ARG A 48 19.71 -13.64 2.41
CA ARG A 48 18.40 -14.32 2.55
C ARG A 48 18.22 -14.77 4.01
N ARG A 49 17.82 -13.87 4.89
CA ARG A 49 17.20 -14.18 6.21
C ARG A 49 16.57 -12.98 6.93
N LEU A 50 16.47 -11.81 6.28
CA LEU A 50 15.88 -10.61 6.89
C LEU A 50 14.77 -9.93 6.06
N SER A 51 14.12 -10.62 5.12
CA SER A 51 13.07 -9.97 4.29
C SER A 51 11.81 -9.58 5.08
N VAL A 52 11.49 -10.24 6.20
CA VAL A 52 10.29 -9.90 6.98
C VAL A 52 10.50 -8.66 7.86
N SER A 53 11.74 -8.34 8.26
CA SER A 53 12.00 -7.22 9.18
C SER A 53 12.21 -5.88 8.47
N LEU A 54 12.78 -5.86 7.26
CA LEU A 54 13.10 -4.61 6.56
C LEU A 54 12.02 -4.07 5.61
N HIS A 55 11.09 -4.89 5.12
CA HIS A 55 10.07 -4.42 4.17
C HIS A 55 8.83 -3.77 4.81
N SER A 56 8.71 -3.82 6.15
CA SER A 56 7.57 -3.24 6.87
C SER A 56 7.66 -1.72 7.11
N ARG A 57 8.78 -1.07 6.72
CA ARG A 57 9.04 0.34 7.10
C ARG A 57 8.54 1.40 6.12
N THR A 58 8.20 1.06 4.88
CA THR A 58 7.96 2.07 3.83
C THR A 58 6.51 2.52 3.67
N CYS A 59 5.51 1.74 4.12
CA CYS A 59 4.12 2.04 3.73
C CYS A 59 3.36 3.06 4.61
N ALA A 60 3.81 3.40 5.83
CA ALA A 60 2.96 4.16 6.77
C ALA A 60 3.40 5.61 7.07
N THR A 61 4.44 6.14 6.42
CA THR A 61 5.18 7.32 6.90
C THR A 61 4.37 8.61 7.05
N THR A 62 3.31 8.80 6.26
CA THR A 62 2.47 10.01 6.33
C THR A 62 1.46 9.96 7.47
N THR A 63 0.84 8.81 7.71
CA THR A 63 -0.20 8.65 8.76
C THR A 63 0.39 8.44 10.15
N ARG A 64 1.69 8.12 10.26
CA ARG A 64 2.34 7.88 11.56
C ARG A 64 2.23 9.06 12.50
N PHE A 65 2.31 10.29 12.02
CA PHE A 65 2.29 11.47 12.89
C PHE A 65 0.95 11.66 13.60
N LEU A 66 -0.16 11.56 12.86
CA LEU A 66 -1.51 11.67 13.42
C LEU A 66 -1.83 10.49 14.35
N LEU A 67 -1.45 9.28 13.94
CA LEU A 67 -1.73 8.08 14.73
C LEU A 67 -0.83 8.01 15.98
N PHE A 68 0.43 8.47 15.91
CA PHE A 68 1.31 8.56 17.08
C PHE A 68 0.83 9.61 18.09
N ALA A 69 0.31 10.74 17.62
CA ALA A 69 -0.29 11.77 18.47
C ALA A 69 -1.60 11.29 19.14
N ALA A 70 -2.32 10.36 18.52
CA ALA A 70 -3.54 9.77 19.08
C ALA A 70 -3.29 8.68 20.15
N LEU A 71 -2.05 8.20 20.32
CA LEU A 71 -1.73 7.21 21.35
C LEU A 71 -1.71 7.85 22.74
N LYS A 72 -2.45 7.25 23.68
CA LYS A 72 -2.49 7.66 25.09
C LYS A 72 -1.11 7.70 25.78
N GLU A 73 -0.17 6.86 25.31
CA GLU A 73 1.23 6.84 25.77
C GLU A 73 2.19 6.59 24.58
N PRO A 74 2.71 7.65 23.94
CA PRO A 74 3.54 7.53 22.75
C PRO A 74 4.96 7.06 23.10
N THR A 75 5.17 5.74 23.16
CA THR A 75 6.51 5.14 23.33
C THR A 75 6.93 4.38 22.07
N GLN A 76 8.20 4.50 21.67
CA GLN A 76 8.70 3.92 20.42
C GLN A 76 8.53 2.40 20.34
N ARG A 77 8.73 1.70 21.47
CA ARG A 77 8.60 0.23 21.56
C ARG A 77 7.15 -0.23 21.32
N ARG A 78 6.17 0.45 21.93
CA ARG A 78 4.74 0.10 21.76
C ARG A 78 4.27 0.48 20.38
N TRP A 79 4.66 1.66 19.89
CA TRP A 79 4.36 2.12 18.53
C TRP A 79 4.83 1.12 17.46
N ASN A 80 6.08 0.67 17.54
CA ASN A 80 6.63 -0.30 16.60
C ASN A 80 5.85 -1.63 16.66
N ARG A 81 5.56 -2.14 17.86
CA ARG A 81 4.82 -3.40 18.01
C ARG A 81 3.42 -3.32 17.41
N VAL A 82 2.66 -2.26 17.72
CA VAL A 82 1.30 -2.06 17.20
C VAL A 82 1.34 -1.91 15.68
N THR A 83 2.25 -1.09 15.16
CA THR A 83 2.39 -0.87 13.71
C THR A 83 2.73 -2.15 12.96
N HIS A 84 3.67 -2.96 13.48
CA HIS A 84 4.04 -4.22 12.85
C HIS A 84 2.90 -5.24 12.86
N ILE A 85 2.18 -5.38 13.98
CA ILE A 85 1.04 -6.29 14.07
C ILE A 85 -0.07 -5.86 13.11
N SER A 86 -0.42 -4.57 13.10
CA SER A 86 -1.44 -4.04 12.21
C SER A 86 -1.06 -4.24 10.74
N LEU A 87 0.17 -3.94 10.35
CA LEU A 87 0.61 -4.12 8.96
C LEU A 87 0.64 -5.60 8.55
N ALA A 88 1.11 -6.48 9.43
CA ALA A 88 1.14 -7.92 9.16
C ALA A 88 -0.28 -8.47 8.97
N LEU A 89 -1.22 -8.07 9.84
CA LEU A 89 -2.62 -8.48 9.73
C LEU A 89 -3.28 -7.94 8.46
N SER A 90 -3.09 -6.66 8.14
CA SER A 90 -3.60 -6.07 6.90
C SER A 90 -3.03 -6.75 5.66
N CYS A 91 -1.72 -7.02 5.65
CA CYS A 91 -1.06 -7.74 4.56
C CYS A 91 -1.64 -9.15 4.39
N PHE A 92 -1.83 -9.88 5.49
CA PHE A 92 -2.43 -11.21 5.47
C PHE A 92 -3.84 -11.20 4.87
N ILE A 93 -4.70 -10.26 5.28
CA ILE A 93 -6.07 -10.14 4.77
C ILE A 93 -6.06 -9.79 3.28
N ILE A 94 -5.25 -8.82 2.86
CA ILE A 94 -5.13 -8.44 1.43
C ILE A 94 -4.67 -9.62 0.59
N LEU A 95 -3.69 -10.39 1.06
CA LEU A 95 -3.20 -11.58 0.36
C LEU A 95 -4.27 -12.68 0.28
N LEU A 96 -5.04 -12.91 1.34
CA LEU A 96 -6.14 -13.86 1.31
C LEU A 96 -7.19 -13.50 0.26
N PHE A 97 -7.61 -12.24 0.20
CA PHE A 97 -8.57 -11.78 -0.81
C PHE A 97 -7.98 -11.78 -2.23
N GLY A 98 -6.73 -11.35 -2.39
CA GLY A 98 -6.06 -11.33 -3.69
C GLY A 98 -5.84 -12.73 -4.26
N ILE A 99 -5.27 -13.64 -3.46
CA ILE A 99 -5.04 -15.04 -3.88
C ILE A 99 -6.38 -15.77 -4.04
N GLY A 100 -7.31 -15.60 -3.10
CA GLY A 100 -8.63 -16.21 -3.18
C GLY A 100 -9.43 -15.76 -4.41
N GLY A 101 -9.40 -14.46 -4.73
CA GLY A 101 -10.02 -13.92 -5.94
C GLY A 101 -9.36 -14.48 -7.21
N TYR A 102 -8.03 -14.48 -7.27
CA TYR A 102 -7.30 -15.00 -8.44
C TYR A 102 -7.53 -16.51 -8.65
N VAL A 103 -7.47 -17.31 -7.58
CA VAL A 103 -7.72 -18.76 -7.64
C VAL A 103 -9.17 -19.07 -8.01
N SER A 104 -10.13 -18.19 -7.74
CA SER A 104 -11.54 -18.43 -8.08
C SER A 104 -11.85 -18.21 -9.56
N PHE A 105 -11.23 -17.21 -10.21
CA PHE A 105 -11.59 -16.77 -11.56
C PHE A 105 -10.50 -17.00 -12.62
N HIS A 106 -9.24 -17.16 -12.20
CA HIS A 106 -8.08 -17.38 -13.09
C HIS A 106 -8.02 -16.33 -14.22
N ASP A 107 -8.07 -16.76 -15.48
CA ASP A 107 -7.91 -15.92 -16.67
C ASP A 107 -9.05 -14.91 -16.86
N PHE A 108 -10.17 -15.07 -16.14
CA PHE A 108 -11.32 -14.18 -16.21
C PHE A 108 -11.27 -13.05 -15.19
N SER A 109 -10.22 -12.93 -14.36
CA SER A 109 -10.16 -11.95 -13.28
C SER A 109 -10.12 -10.50 -13.79
N GLN A 110 -11.19 -9.76 -13.55
CA GLN A 110 -11.25 -8.32 -13.78
C GLN A 110 -10.67 -7.51 -12.61
N GLY A 111 -10.34 -6.24 -12.88
CA GLY A 111 -9.81 -5.31 -11.88
C GLY A 111 -10.77 -4.96 -10.75
N ASP A 112 -12.08 -5.10 -10.98
CA ASP A 112 -13.10 -5.15 -9.93
C ASP A 112 -13.46 -6.62 -9.67
N LEU A 113 -13.24 -7.07 -8.44
CA LEU A 113 -13.54 -8.44 -8.04
C LEU A 113 -15.04 -8.76 -8.20
N PHE A 114 -15.92 -7.78 -7.96
CA PHE A 114 -17.37 -7.99 -8.04
C PHE A 114 -17.88 -8.11 -9.46
N GLU A 115 -17.14 -7.65 -10.47
CA GLU A 115 -17.54 -7.82 -11.88
C GLU A 115 -17.42 -9.29 -12.32
N ASN A 116 -16.61 -10.09 -11.63
CA ASN A 116 -16.47 -11.52 -11.90
C ASN A 116 -17.67 -12.36 -11.39
N TYR A 117 -18.48 -11.83 -10.47
CA TYR A 117 -19.64 -12.55 -9.94
C TYR A 117 -20.90 -12.28 -10.77
N CYS A 118 -21.74 -13.30 -10.97
CA CYS A 118 -22.99 -13.13 -11.71
C CYS A 118 -23.97 -12.18 -10.99
N LYS A 119 -24.81 -11.47 -11.76
CA LYS A 119 -25.84 -10.58 -11.20
C LYS A 119 -26.95 -11.31 -10.45
N ASN A 120 -27.16 -12.59 -10.74
CA ASN A 120 -28.17 -13.43 -10.09
C ASN A 120 -27.72 -14.02 -8.73
N ASP A 121 -26.50 -13.71 -8.28
CA ASP A 121 -25.99 -14.20 -6.99
C ASP A 121 -26.36 -13.21 -5.87
N ASP A 122 -27.29 -13.64 -5.01
CA ASP A 122 -27.78 -12.85 -3.88
C ASP A 122 -26.68 -12.50 -2.86
N LEU A 123 -25.71 -13.39 -2.65
CA LEU A 123 -24.60 -13.13 -1.72
C LEU A 123 -23.64 -12.09 -2.29
N ALA A 124 -23.32 -12.20 -3.59
CA ALA A 124 -22.52 -11.20 -4.28
C ALA A 124 -23.23 -9.84 -4.31
N ASN A 125 -24.54 -9.82 -4.53
CA ASN A 125 -25.34 -8.59 -4.48
C ASN A 125 -25.36 -7.97 -3.08
N ALA A 126 -25.48 -8.77 -2.03
CA ALA A 126 -25.36 -8.28 -0.65
C ALA A 126 -23.98 -7.66 -0.37
N ALA A 127 -22.91 -8.29 -0.87
CA ALA A 127 -21.55 -7.76 -0.75
C ALA A 127 -21.35 -6.44 -1.54
N ARG A 128 -21.89 -6.34 -2.76
CA ARG A 128 -21.90 -5.10 -3.56
C ARG A 128 -22.60 -3.95 -2.83
N LEU A 129 -23.74 -4.22 -2.20
CA LEU A 129 -24.47 -3.22 -1.41
C LEU A 129 -23.64 -2.75 -0.20
N LEU A 130 -23.02 -3.67 0.53
CA LEU A 130 -22.21 -3.34 1.70
C LEU A 130 -20.94 -2.57 1.33
N PHE A 131 -20.30 -2.95 0.23
CA PHE A 131 -19.15 -2.24 -0.34
C PHE A 131 -19.53 -0.82 -0.77
N THR A 132 -20.65 -0.66 -1.48
CA THR A 132 -21.16 0.65 -1.92
C THR A 132 -21.48 1.55 -0.72
N LEU A 133 -22.15 1.00 0.30
CA LEU A 133 -22.45 1.73 1.54
C LEU A 133 -21.16 2.17 2.26
N THR A 134 -20.14 1.32 2.28
CA THR A 134 -18.82 1.66 2.84
C THR A 134 -18.18 2.82 2.09
N ILE A 135 -18.16 2.79 0.75
CA ILE A 135 -17.62 3.89 -0.07
C ILE A 135 -18.41 5.18 0.14
N MET A 136 -19.75 5.10 0.19
CA MET A 136 -20.62 6.26 0.44
C MET A 136 -20.30 6.93 1.77
N LEU A 137 -19.99 6.15 2.82
CA LEU A 137 -19.62 6.68 4.13
C LEU A 137 -18.18 7.20 4.18
N THR A 138 -17.27 6.65 3.39
CA THR A 138 -15.87 7.11 3.30
C THR A 138 -15.74 8.42 2.54
N PHE A 139 -16.51 8.60 1.45
CA PHE A 139 -16.46 9.80 0.60
C PHE A 139 -16.53 11.15 1.36
N PRO A 140 -17.46 11.38 2.31
CA PRO A 140 -17.51 12.65 3.04
C PRO A 140 -16.27 12.89 3.92
N ILE A 141 -15.65 11.83 4.44
CA ILE A 141 -14.44 11.94 5.26
C ILE A 141 -13.26 12.37 4.37
N GLU A 142 -13.15 11.81 3.17
CA GLU A 142 -12.11 12.20 2.20
C GLU A 142 -12.31 13.62 1.67
N CYS A 143 -13.56 14.02 1.42
CA CYS A 143 -13.90 15.41 1.07
C CYS A 143 -13.46 16.41 2.16
N PHE A 144 -13.56 16.03 3.43
CA PHE A 144 -13.09 16.86 4.54
C PHE A 144 -11.56 17.04 4.51
N VAL A 145 -10.82 15.95 4.35
CA VAL A 145 -9.34 15.98 4.33
C VAL A 145 -8.83 16.75 3.10
N THR A 146 -9.39 16.50 1.92
CA THR A 146 -8.99 17.20 0.68
C THR A 146 -9.26 18.70 0.76
N ARG A 147 -10.40 19.10 1.33
CA ARG A 147 -10.71 20.51 1.56
C ARG A 147 -9.67 21.17 2.47
N GLU A 148 -9.31 20.51 3.56
CA GLU A 148 -8.31 21.02 4.50
C GLU A 148 -6.93 21.16 3.85
N VAL A 149 -6.52 20.17 3.05
CA VAL A 149 -5.26 20.23 2.29
C VAL A 149 -5.29 21.38 1.28
N LEU A 150 -6.41 21.57 0.57
CA LEU A 150 -6.56 22.62 -0.43
C LEU A 150 -6.57 24.03 0.20
N ASP A 151 -7.22 24.18 1.35
CA ASP A 151 -7.23 25.44 2.11
C ASP A 151 -5.80 25.80 2.56
N ASN A 152 -5.10 24.84 3.17
CA ASN A 152 -3.71 25.02 3.60
C ASN A 152 -2.75 25.26 2.42
N ALA A 153 -2.98 24.65 1.26
CA ALA A 153 -2.11 24.84 0.10
C ALA A 153 -2.27 26.23 -0.55
N PHE A 154 -3.50 26.74 -0.66
CA PHE A 154 -3.78 27.96 -1.42
C PHE A 154 -3.94 29.22 -0.54
N PHE A 155 -4.27 29.08 0.76
CA PHE A 155 -4.70 30.20 1.60
C PHE A 155 -4.08 30.21 2.99
N VAL A 156 -2.74 30.05 3.05
CA VAL A 156 -1.93 30.05 4.28
C VAL A 156 -2.15 31.27 5.21
N THR A 157 -2.65 32.40 4.70
CA THR A 157 -2.62 33.71 5.40
C THR A 157 -3.95 34.46 5.50
N ARG A 158 -5.12 33.87 5.21
CA ARG A 158 -6.40 34.62 5.20
C ARG A 158 -7.55 33.95 5.95
N PHE A 159 -7.95 34.55 7.08
CA PHE A 159 -9.28 34.38 7.72
C PHE A 159 -10.14 35.64 7.49
N PRO A 160 -11.48 35.56 7.39
CA PRO A 160 -12.34 34.42 7.70
C PRO A 160 -12.80 33.62 6.46
N SER A 161 -13.11 32.34 6.68
CA SER A 161 -13.66 31.45 5.67
C SER A 161 -15.17 31.69 5.51
N ASN A 162 -15.56 32.38 4.43
CA ASN A 162 -16.97 32.53 4.08
C ASN A 162 -17.59 31.16 3.77
N LEU A 163 -18.84 30.92 4.19
CA LEU A 163 -19.59 29.69 3.86
C LEU A 163 -19.58 29.41 2.35
N ALA A 164 -19.72 30.46 1.54
CA ALA A 164 -19.65 30.38 0.08
C ALA A 164 -18.33 29.76 -0.43
N ARG A 165 -17.20 30.05 0.21
CA ARG A 165 -15.89 29.51 -0.18
C ARG A 165 -15.81 28.00 0.08
N HIS A 166 -16.32 27.55 1.22
CA HIS A 166 -16.39 26.11 1.53
C HIS A 166 -17.29 25.36 0.55
N VAL A 167 -18.44 25.96 0.22
CA VAL A 167 -19.39 25.38 -0.74
C VAL A 167 -18.75 25.29 -2.12
N ILE A 168 -18.07 26.34 -2.59
CA ILE A 168 -17.37 26.34 -3.89
C ILE A 168 -16.28 25.25 -3.94
N MET A 169 -15.45 25.12 -2.90
CA MET A 169 -14.40 24.10 -2.87
C MET A 169 -14.97 22.68 -2.86
N THR A 170 -16.03 22.45 -2.06
CA THR A 170 -16.69 21.14 -2.02
C THR A 170 -17.34 20.81 -3.37
N LEU A 171 -18.03 21.78 -3.99
CA LEU A 171 -18.59 21.60 -5.32
C LEU A 171 -17.52 21.31 -6.35
N PHE A 172 -16.39 22.00 -6.30
CA PHE A 172 -15.26 21.73 -7.19
C PHE A 172 -14.74 20.29 -7.04
N ILE A 173 -14.51 19.82 -5.81
CA ILE A 173 -14.06 18.44 -5.53
C ILE A 173 -15.07 17.41 -6.02
N VAL A 174 -16.36 17.61 -5.76
CA VAL A 174 -17.42 16.69 -6.19
C VAL A 174 -17.55 16.67 -7.71
N LEU A 175 -17.50 17.82 -8.37
CA LEU A 175 -17.59 17.93 -9.82
C LEU A 175 -16.41 17.29 -10.53
N THR A 176 -15.18 17.48 -10.04
CA THR A 176 -14.00 16.83 -10.62
C THR A 176 -14.03 15.32 -10.42
N THR A 177 -14.47 14.85 -9.25
CA THR A 177 -14.65 13.41 -8.98
C THR A 177 -15.73 12.81 -9.88
N PHE A 178 -16.85 13.50 -10.04
CA PHE A 178 -17.93 13.08 -10.94
C PHE A 178 -17.46 13.02 -12.39
N ALA A 179 -16.74 14.05 -12.86
CA ALA A 179 -16.15 14.05 -14.20
C ALA A 179 -15.19 12.88 -14.39
N PHE A 180 -14.31 12.62 -13.42
CA PHE A 180 -13.39 11.49 -13.46
C PHE A 180 -14.12 10.14 -13.52
N SER A 181 -15.19 9.98 -12.75
CA SER A 181 -16.06 8.79 -12.78
C SER A 181 -16.74 8.57 -14.12
N THR A 182 -17.06 9.62 -14.87
CA THR A 182 -17.66 9.50 -16.22
C THR A 182 -16.64 9.28 -17.33
N LEU A 183 -15.36 9.60 -17.07
CA LEU A 183 -14.29 9.47 -18.06
C LEU A 183 -13.57 8.13 -17.99
N THR A 184 -13.67 7.42 -16.87
CA THR A 184 -12.88 6.21 -16.64
C THR A 184 -13.76 5.03 -16.26
N ASP A 185 -13.73 4.01 -17.13
CA ASP A 185 -14.47 2.75 -16.99
C ASP A 185 -13.57 1.62 -16.45
N CYS A 186 -12.34 1.92 -16.04
CA CYS A 186 -11.37 0.89 -15.63
C CYS A 186 -10.88 1.16 -14.22
N LEU A 187 -11.55 0.59 -13.20
CA LEU A 187 -11.16 0.77 -11.80
C LEU A 187 -9.70 0.32 -11.54
N GLY A 188 -9.26 -0.79 -12.14
CA GLY A 188 -7.90 -1.31 -11.97
C GLY A 188 -6.82 -0.32 -12.40
N VAL A 189 -6.97 0.29 -13.59
CA VAL A 189 -6.03 1.29 -14.13
C VAL A 189 -6.00 2.55 -13.26
N VAL A 190 -7.15 3.00 -12.78
CA VAL A 190 -7.25 4.16 -11.86
C VAL A 190 -6.49 3.88 -10.56
N LEU A 191 -6.71 2.72 -9.96
CA LEU A 191 -6.06 2.33 -8.71
C LEU A 191 -4.54 2.20 -8.90
N GLU A 192 -4.09 1.67 -10.04
CA GLU A 192 -2.67 1.61 -10.38
C GLU A 192 -2.05 3.01 -10.52
N LEU A 193 -2.67 3.88 -11.31
CA LEU A 193 -2.21 5.27 -11.48
C LEU A 193 -2.18 6.02 -10.15
N ASN A 194 -3.19 5.88 -9.32
CA ASN A 194 -3.23 6.49 -7.99
C ASN A 194 -2.09 5.98 -7.10
N GLY A 195 -1.79 4.68 -7.16
CA GLY A 195 -0.64 4.10 -6.44
C GLY A 195 0.68 4.71 -6.91
N VAL A 196 0.90 4.79 -8.22
CA VAL A 196 2.16 5.25 -8.80
C VAL A 196 2.35 6.76 -8.63
N LEU A 197 1.31 7.56 -8.86
CA LEU A 197 1.39 9.03 -8.86
C LEU A 197 1.26 9.64 -7.46
N ALA A 198 0.45 9.05 -6.58
CA ALA A 198 0.23 9.59 -5.23
C ALA A 198 0.98 8.78 -4.17
N ALA A 199 0.80 7.46 -4.10
CA ALA A 199 1.31 6.67 -3.00
C ALA A 199 2.85 6.56 -3.00
N ILE A 200 3.48 6.30 -4.15
CA ILE A 200 4.95 6.14 -4.24
C ILE A 200 5.69 7.42 -3.82
N PRO A 201 5.38 8.62 -4.35
CA PRO A 201 6.06 9.84 -3.91
C PRO A 201 5.87 10.12 -2.42
N LEU A 202 4.66 9.91 -1.88
CA LEU A 202 4.39 10.10 -0.45
C LEU A 202 5.12 9.09 0.44
N ALA A 203 5.24 7.84 0.01
CA ALA A 203 5.87 6.78 0.80
C ALA A 203 7.40 6.78 0.73
N TYR A 204 7.99 7.12 -0.43
CA TYR A 204 9.43 6.98 -0.67
C TYR A 204 10.15 8.33 -0.81
N ILE A 205 9.57 9.29 -1.54
CA ILE A 205 10.25 10.56 -1.86
C ILE A 205 10.12 11.55 -0.70
N LEU A 206 8.91 11.71 -0.14
CA LEU A 206 8.65 12.65 0.96
C LEU A 206 9.53 12.37 2.20
N PRO A 207 9.59 11.14 2.77
CA PRO A 207 10.43 10.90 3.95
C PRO A 207 11.93 10.99 3.66
N ALA A 208 12.35 10.65 2.44
CA ALA A 208 13.75 10.85 2.04
C ALA A 208 14.09 12.34 1.95
N ALA A 209 13.20 13.16 1.37
CA ALA A 209 13.39 14.60 1.25
C ALA A 209 13.45 15.29 2.62
N THR A 210 12.57 14.93 3.56
CA THR A 210 12.58 15.50 4.92
C THR A 210 13.83 15.10 5.68
N TYR A 211 14.28 13.85 5.58
CA TYR A 211 15.53 13.40 6.20
C TYR A 211 16.76 14.14 5.64
N LEU A 212 16.85 14.27 4.32
CA LEU A 212 17.96 14.98 3.66
C LEU A 212 18.01 16.48 4.01
N ARG A 213 16.85 17.09 4.29
CA ARG A 213 16.71 18.49 4.70
C ARG A 213 17.00 18.73 6.18
N LEU A 214 16.69 17.76 7.04
CA LEU A 214 16.90 17.88 8.49
C LEU A 214 18.36 17.64 8.89
N GLU A 215 19.04 16.71 8.21
CA GLU A 215 20.43 16.38 8.46
C GLU A 215 21.35 17.46 7.86
N ASN A 216 22.22 18.07 8.66
CA ASN A 216 23.14 19.11 8.19
C ASN A 216 24.39 18.46 7.56
N GLY A 217 24.75 18.83 6.33
CA GLY A 217 25.96 18.32 5.65
C GLY A 217 25.78 18.09 4.15
N PRO A 218 26.88 17.77 3.42
CA PRO A 218 26.85 17.55 1.97
C PRO A 218 25.90 16.41 1.61
N LEU A 219 25.18 16.55 0.49
CA LEU A 219 24.17 15.59 0.03
C LEU A 219 24.74 14.19 -0.24
N LEU A 220 26.06 14.09 -0.47
CA LEU A 220 26.78 12.86 -0.79
C LEU A 220 27.55 12.27 0.40
N SER A 221 27.13 12.57 1.63
CA SER A 221 27.71 11.94 2.83
C SER A 221 27.24 10.48 2.97
N TRP A 222 28.11 9.60 3.46
CA TRP A 222 27.81 8.18 3.70
C TRP A 222 26.59 7.96 4.61
N ALA A 223 26.31 8.91 5.52
CA ALA A 223 25.12 8.88 6.37
C ALA A 223 23.81 9.14 5.60
N LYS A 224 23.86 9.90 4.50
CA LYS A 224 22.69 10.28 3.67
C LYS A 224 22.44 9.33 2.51
N PHE A 225 23.40 8.46 2.20
CA PHE A 225 23.31 7.51 1.10
C PHE A 225 22.07 6.61 1.14
N PRO A 226 21.63 6.03 2.28
CA PRO A 226 20.43 5.20 2.31
C PRO A 226 19.15 5.97 1.95
N ALA A 227 19.03 7.22 2.40
CA ALA A 227 17.88 8.07 2.09
C ALA A 227 17.88 8.49 0.61
N LEU A 228 19.05 8.82 0.06
CA LEU A 228 19.20 9.14 -1.35
C LEU A 228 18.86 7.94 -2.25
N MET A 229 19.34 6.74 -1.90
CA MET A 229 19.01 5.51 -2.63
C MET A 229 17.50 5.24 -2.61
N LEU A 230 16.85 5.41 -1.45
CA LEU A 230 15.41 5.23 -1.32
C LEU A 230 14.62 6.17 -2.23
N ALA A 231 15.03 7.44 -2.31
CA ALA A 231 14.41 8.43 -3.20
C ALA A 231 14.59 8.08 -4.68
N VAL A 232 15.81 7.70 -5.09
CA VAL A 232 16.12 7.33 -6.49
C VAL A 232 15.37 6.06 -6.90
N CYS A 233 15.35 5.04 -6.04
CA CYS A 233 14.59 3.82 -6.30
C CYS A 233 13.09 4.11 -6.37
N GLY A 234 12.54 4.92 -5.46
CA GLY A 234 11.13 5.33 -5.51
C GLY A 234 10.79 6.06 -6.80
N ALA A 235 11.64 6.99 -7.25
CA ALA A 235 11.46 7.69 -8.51
C ALA A 235 11.55 6.74 -9.72
N ALA A 236 12.49 5.80 -9.73
CA ALA A 236 12.61 4.81 -10.80
C ALA A 236 11.35 3.92 -10.88
N VAL A 237 10.83 3.44 -9.74
CA VAL A 237 9.60 2.64 -9.70
C VAL A 237 8.40 3.49 -10.15
N ALA A 238 8.32 4.77 -9.76
CA ALA A 238 7.25 5.65 -10.22
C ALA A 238 7.27 5.85 -11.74
N ILE A 239 8.46 6.07 -12.33
CA ILE A 239 8.62 6.22 -13.78
C ILE A 239 8.27 4.92 -14.49
N CYS A 240 8.83 3.79 -14.06
CA CYS A 240 8.52 2.49 -14.65
C CYS A 240 7.02 2.16 -14.56
N GLY A 241 6.40 2.36 -13.40
CA GLY A 241 4.97 2.13 -13.21
C GLY A 241 4.11 3.05 -14.09
N THR A 242 4.49 4.31 -14.25
CA THR A 242 3.76 5.24 -15.14
C THR A 242 3.86 4.79 -16.59
N VAL A 243 5.03 4.31 -17.02
CA VAL A 243 5.23 3.80 -18.38
C VAL A 243 4.36 2.56 -18.62
N VAL A 244 4.32 1.62 -17.67
CA VAL A 244 3.46 0.42 -17.76
C VAL A 244 2.00 0.83 -17.85
N ALA A 245 1.51 1.68 -16.95
CA ALA A 245 0.13 2.16 -16.97
C ALA A 245 -0.24 2.86 -18.29
N VAL A 246 0.67 3.66 -18.86
CA VAL A 246 0.44 4.31 -20.17
C VAL A 246 0.39 3.30 -21.32
N ILE A 247 1.22 2.25 -21.27
CA ILE A 247 1.18 1.18 -22.26
C ILE A 247 -0.15 0.44 -22.17
N ASP A 248 -0.63 0.12 -20.97
CA ASP A 248 -1.89 -0.59 -20.78
C ASP A 248 -3.11 0.23 -21.24
N ILE A 249 -3.08 1.55 -21.00
CA ILE A 249 -4.10 2.47 -21.55
C ILE A 249 -4.06 2.47 -23.09
N ASN A 250 -2.87 2.56 -23.70
CA ASN A 250 -2.72 2.58 -25.15
C ASN A 250 -3.03 1.23 -25.81
N ALA A 251 -2.82 0.13 -25.09
CA ALA A 251 -3.19 -1.22 -25.54
C ALA A 251 -4.71 -1.44 -25.55
N GLY A 252 -5.49 -0.50 -25.01
CA GLY A 252 -6.95 -0.55 -25.06
C GLY A 252 -7.50 -1.74 -24.30
N VAL A 253 -7.02 -1.97 -23.06
CA VAL A 253 -7.58 -3.00 -22.17
C VAL A 253 -9.10 -2.87 -22.19
N SER A 254 -9.78 -3.90 -22.70
CA SER A 254 -11.22 -3.92 -22.87
C SER A 254 -11.87 -4.08 -21.49
N CYS A 255 -12.15 -2.97 -20.83
CA CYS A 255 -12.92 -2.97 -19.59
C CYS A 255 -14.39 -3.19 -19.95
N SER A 256 -14.89 -4.36 -19.57
CA SER A 256 -16.28 -4.74 -19.83
C SER A 256 -17.14 -4.28 -18.67
N HIS A 257 -17.77 -3.11 -18.79
CA HIS A 257 -18.72 -2.64 -17.78
C HIS A 257 -20.11 -3.24 -18.02
N GLY A 258 -20.59 -4.04 -17.06
CA GLY A 258 -21.98 -4.49 -17.02
C GLY A 258 -22.34 -5.60 -18.01
N ALA A 259 -21.38 -6.15 -18.75
CA ALA A 259 -21.59 -7.38 -19.50
C ALA A 259 -21.47 -8.57 -18.53
N ASP A 260 -22.40 -9.51 -18.62
CA ASP A 260 -22.34 -10.71 -17.82
C ASP A 260 -21.20 -11.62 -18.32
N MET A 261 -20.49 -12.23 -17.37
CA MET A 261 -19.40 -13.15 -17.69
C MET A 261 -19.95 -14.39 -18.42
N PRO A 262 -19.18 -15.03 -19.31
CA PRO A 262 -19.69 -16.11 -20.16
C PRO A 262 -20.19 -17.34 -19.38
N TYR A 263 -19.75 -17.52 -18.14
CA TYR A 263 -20.23 -18.58 -17.24
C TYR A 263 -21.49 -18.19 -16.44
N CYS A 264 -22.02 -16.99 -16.61
CA CYS A 264 -23.29 -16.58 -16.02
C CYS A 264 -24.49 -16.96 -16.91
N ASP A 265 -24.26 -17.14 -18.20
CA ASP A 265 -25.27 -17.57 -19.18
C ASP A 265 -25.43 -19.10 -19.19
N PHE A 266 -25.95 -19.65 -18.09
CA PHE A 266 -26.49 -21.01 -18.13
C PHE A 266 -27.92 -20.97 -18.69
N PRO A 267 -28.25 -21.70 -19.77
CA PRO A 267 -29.63 -21.83 -20.18
C PRO A 267 -30.40 -22.54 -19.06
N THR A 268 -31.39 -21.86 -18.49
CA THR A 268 -32.45 -22.43 -17.64
C THR A 268 -33.31 -23.39 -18.47
N THR A 269 -32.72 -24.49 -18.93
CA THR A 269 -33.45 -25.61 -19.48
C THR A 269 -33.61 -26.65 -18.39
N ASN A 270 -34.85 -26.71 -17.87
CA ASN A 270 -35.43 -27.84 -17.13
C ASN A 270 -34.99 -28.02 -15.67
N VAL A 271 -35.51 -27.17 -14.79
CA VAL A 271 -35.94 -27.64 -13.46
C VAL A 271 -37.46 -27.63 -13.41
N THR A 272 -38.07 -28.59 -14.11
CA THR A 272 -39.36 -29.14 -13.70
C THR A 272 -39.07 -30.19 -12.63
N LYS A 273 -39.38 -29.87 -11.38
CA LYS A 273 -39.75 -30.84 -10.34
C LYS A 273 -41.04 -30.37 -9.69
#